data_AF-A0A2D5QDY5-F1
#
_entry.id   AF-A0A2D5QDY5-F1
#
_cell.length_a   1.000
_cell.length_b   1.000
_cell.length_c   1.000
_cell.angle_alpha   90.00
_cell.angle_beta   90.00
_cell.angle_gamma   90.00
#
_symmetry.space_group_name_H-M   'P 1'
#
loop_
_entity.id
_entity.type
_entity.pdbx_description
1 polymer ?
#
loop_
_entity_poly.entity_id
_entity_poly.type
_entity_poly.pdbx_seq_one_letter_code
_entity_poly.pdbx_strand_id
1 'polypeptide(L)'
;MSLQKNIRDLIHFYVKTNYEKYLTDKNIQIIPESEIEGIIKNLYDDRKSHIQEFILESLKTLYKDKSEEYPGDRNIKNILLNIFQDDELCKTRLSSEIKLHQQKMRGEKSDYGKLF
;
A
#
# COMPACT_ATOMS: atom_id res chain seq x y z
N MET A 1 -3.00 -14.67 -12.16
CA MET A 1 -2.77 -13.48 -11.29
C MET A 1 -1.36 -12.98 -11.58
N SER A 2 -1.18 -11.71 -11.97
CA SER A 2 0.16 -11.18 -12.26
C SER A 2 0.90 -10.85 -10.96
N LEU A 3 2.17 -11.23 -10.83
CA LEU A 3 3.06 -10.92 -9.70
C LEU A 3 3.02 -9.43 -9.30
N GLN A 4 2.92 -8.54 -10.30
CA GLN A 4 2.81 -7.10 -10.08
C GLN A 4 1.55 -6.74 -9.28
N LYS A 5 0.44 -7.45 -9.50
CA LYS A 5 -0.81 -7.24 -8.76
C LYS A 5 -0.62 -7.62 -7.29
N ASN A 6 -0.04 -8.78 -7.02
CA ASN A 6 0.27 -9.22 -5.65
C ASN A 6 1.17 -8.22 -4.92
N ILE A 7 2.21 -7.71 -5.60
CA ILE A 7 3.09 -6.68 -5.04
C ILE A 7 2.31 -5.41 -4.70
N ARG A 8 1.47 -4.91 -5.61
CA ARG A 8 0.64 -3.72 -5.37
C ARG A 8 -0.34 -3.92 -4.21
N ASP A 9 -1.01 -5.08 -4.16
CA ASP A 9 -1.91 -5.43 -3.07
C ASP A 9 -1.17 -5.47 -1.71
N LEU A 10 0.05 -6.00 -1.67
CA LEU A 10 0.88 -6.00 -0.45
C LEU A 10 1.30 -4.59 -0.03
N ILE A 11 1.67 -3.70 -0.98
CA ILE A 11 1.96 -2.28 -0.68
C ILE A 11 0.73 -1.63 -0.06
N HIS A 12 -0.44 -1.81 -0.68
CA HIS A 12 -1.69 -1.25 -0.17
C HIS A 12 -2.01 -1.77 1.23
N PHE A 13 -1.86 -3.08 1.45
CA PHE A 13 -2.09 -3.69 2.75
C PHE A 13 -1.15 -3.14 3.82
N TYR A 14 0.14 -3.00 3.51
CA TYR A 14 1.13 -2.44 4.43
C TYR A 14 0.77 -1.00 4.81
N VAL A 15 0.53 -0.13 3.84
CA VAL A 15 0.22 1.28 4.09
C VAL A 15 -1.09 1.42 4.85
N LYS A 16 -2.13 0.67 4.45
CA LYS A 16 -3.42 0.65 5.13
C LYS A 16 -3.26 0.21 6.59
N THR A 17 -2.54 -0.87 6.85
CA THR A 17 -2.31 -1.36 8.23
C THR A 17 -1.56 -0.34 9.07
N ASN A 18 -0.54 0.32 8.50
CA ASN A 18 0.18 1.39 9.20
C ASN A 18 -0.70 2.61 9.45
N TYR A 19 -1.59 2.93 8.52
CA TYR A 19 -2.56 4.00 8.66
C TYR A 19 -3.62 3.69 9.73
N GLU A 20 -4.19 2.48 9.74
CA GLU A 20 -5.10 2.02 10.80
C GLU A 20 -4.41 2.06 12.18
N LYS A 21 -3.13 1.69 12.25
CA LYS A 21 -2.30 1.89 13.44
C LYS A 21 -2.16 3.36 13.82
N TYR A 22 -1.87 4.25 12.86
CA TYR A 22 -1.75 5.69 13.11
C TYR A 22 -3.06 6.27 13.67
N LEU A 23 -4.21 5.87 13.10
CA LEU A 23 -5.52 6.24 13.60
C LEU A 23 -5.74 5.78 15.05
N THR A 24 -5.42 4.51 15.32
CA THR A 24 -5.56 3.90 16.65
C THR A 24 -4.65 4.56 17.68
N ASP A 25 -3.38 4.79 17.33
CA ASP A 25 -2.38 5.44 18.20
C ASP A 25 -2.80 6.86 18.57
N LYS A 26 -3.30 7.62 17.59
CA LYS A 26 -3.81 8.98 17.81
C LYS A 26 -5.25 9.04 18.35
N ASN A 27 -5.90 7.90 18.57
CA ASN A 27 -7.30 7.82 19.00
C ASN A 27 -8.26 8.63 18.10
N ILE A 28 -7.99 8.62 16.79
CA ILE A 28 -8.83 9.27 15.78
C ILE A 28 -9.44 8.20 14.87
N GLN A 29 -10.65 8.43 14.38
CA GLN A 29 -11.30 7.52 13.42
C GLN A 29 -11.06 7.93 11.97
N ILE A 30 -10.82 9.23 11.76
CA ILE A 30 -10.64 9.84 10.44
C ILE A 30 -9.63 10.98 10.53
N ILE A 31 -8.89 11.19 9.45
CA ILE A 31 -8.06 12.36 9.17
C ILE A 31 -8.70 13.22 8.06
N PRO A 32 -8.40 14.52 8.04
CA PRO A 32 -8.73 15.40 6.93
C PRO A 32 -8.08 14.92 5.63
N GLU A 33 -8.75 15.08 4.49
CA GLU A 33 -8.17 14.72 3.20
C GLU A 33 -6.85 15.46 2.91
N SER A 34 -6.74 16.69 3.41
CA SER A 34 -5.54 17.53 3.33
C SER A 34 -4.32 16.89 4.03
N GLU A 35 -4.56 16.07 5.07
CA GLU A 35 -3.49 15.40 5.81
C GLU A 35 -3.15 14.01 5.24
N ILE A 36 -4.05 13.42 4.44
CA ILE A 36 -3.83 12.08 3.85
C ILE A 36 -2.55 12.08 3.03
N GLU A 37 -2.34 13.08 2.18
CA GLU A 37 -1.13 13.14 1.35
C GLU A 37 0.16 13.24 2.18
N GLY A 38 0.14 14.02 3.26
CA GLY A 38 1.27 14.14 4.18
C GLY A 38 1.54 12.84 4.94
N ILE A 39 0.50 12.16 5.39
CA ILE A 39 0.61 10.88 6.10
C ILE A 39 1.06 9.77 5.16
N ILE A 40 0.49 9.68 3.96
CA ILE A 40 0.95 8.75 2.92
C ILE A 40 2.42 8.99 2.62
N LYS A 41 2.85 10.24 2.46
CA LYS A 41 4.27 10.56 2.27
C LYS A 41 5.12 10.03 3.43
N ASN A 42 4.72 10.20 4.68
CA ASN A 42 5.46 9.66 5.82
C ASN A 42 5.41 8.11 5.92
N LEU A 43 4.27 7.49 5.62
CA LEU A 43 4.07 6.05 5.74
C LEU A 43 4.68 5.27 4.56
N TYR A 44 4.82 5.93 3.42
CA TYR A 44 5.35 5.34 2.19
C TYR A 44 6.79 5.77 1.94
N ASP A 45 7.08 7.07 1.84
CA ASP A 45 8.39 7.62 1.43
C ASP A 45 9.48 7.26 2.45
N ASP A 46 9.22 7.46 3.73
CA ASP A 46 10.15 7.15 4.82
C ASP A 46 10.35 5.64 5.00
N ARG A 47 9.36 4.83 4.59
CA ARG A 47 9.35 3.37 4.77
C ARG A 47 9.54 2.58 3.49
N LYS A 48 9.94 3.19 2.36
CA LYS A 48 10.14 2.48 1.08
C LYS A 48 11.03 1.25 1.22
N SER A 49 12.16 1.39 1.93
CA SER A 49 13.07 0.28 2.21
C SER A 49 12.39 -0.84 3.00
N HIS A 50 11.62 -0.50 4.03
CA HIS A 50 10.91 -1.47 4.85
C HIS A 50 9.75 -2.14 4.09
N ILE A 51 9.04 -1.40 3.24
CA ILE A 51 8.02 -1.93 2.33
C ILE A 51 8.66 -2.95 1.38
N GLN A 52 9.84 -2.63 0.84
CA GLN A 52 10.56 -3.53 -0.05
C GLN A 52 10.92 -4.84 0.64
N GLU A 53 11.47 -4.78 1.86
CA GLU A 53 11.81 -5.97 2.63
C GLU A 53 10.56 -6.77 3.01
N PHE A 54 9.52 -6.11 3.51
CA PHE A 54 8.25 -6.74 3.86
C PHE A 54 7.64 -7.50 2.68
N ILE A 55 7.67 -6.92 1.47
CA ILE A 55 7.13 -7.55 0.27
C ILE A 55 7.99 -8.72 -0.17
N LEU A 56 9.32 -8.60 -0.11
CA LEU A 56 10.22 -9.71 -0.40
C LEU A 56 9.96 -10.89 0.55
N GLU A 57 9.85 -10.64 1.85
CA GLU A 57 9.56 -11.69 2.84
C GLU A 57 8.17 -12.30 2.67
N SER A 58 7.17 -11.45 2.39
CA SER A 58 5.79 -11.90 2.15
C SER A 58 5.70 -12.77 0.91
N LEU A 59 6.35 -12.37 -0.19
CA LEU A 59 6.39 -13.16 -1.42
C LEU A 59 7.19 -14.45 -1.21
N LYS A 60 8.36 -14.40 -0.56
CA LYS A 60 9.10 -15.62 -0.20
C LYS A 60 8.26 -16.61 0.59
N THR A 61 7.45 -16.11 1.52
CA THR A 61 6.54 -16.95 2.30
C THR A 61 5.41 -17.52 1.42
N LEU A 62 4.82 -16.70 0.55
CA LEU A 62 3.79 -17.10 -0.41
C LEU A 62 4.26 -18.16 -1.41
N TYR A 63 5.51 -18.05 -1.85
CA TYR A 63 6.15 -18.97 -2.78
C TYR A 63 6.98 -20.05 -2.09
N LYS A 64 6.90 -20.17 -0.75
CA LYS A 64 7.67 -21.16 0.01
C LYS A 64 7.34 -22.59 -0.45
N ASP A 65 6.06 -22.88 -0.64
CA ASP A 65 5.56 -24.17 -1.16
C ASP A 65 5.74 -24.32 -2.68
N LYS A 66 6.04 -23.22 -3.38
CA LYS A 66 6.15 -23.16 -4.84
C LYS A 66 7.39 -22.41 -5.28
N SER A 67 8.54 -22.89 -4.84
CA SER A 67 9.83 -22.24 -5.11
C SER A 67 10.13 -22.12 -6.61
N GLU A 68 9.57 -23.00 -7.45
CA GLU A 68 9.71 -22.95 -8.92
C GLU A 68 8.94 -21.79 -9.57
N GLU A 69 7.83 -21.33 -8.96
CA GLU A 69 7.08 -20.16 -9.44
C GLU A 69 7.67 -18.84 -8.90
N TYR A 70 8.68 -18.91 -8.03
CA TYR A 70 9.28 -17.72 -7.45
C TYR A 70 10.09 -16.97 -8.52
N PRO A 71 9.70 -15.72 -8.85
CA PRO A 71 10.37 -14.93 -9.88
C PRO A 71 11.81 -14.52 -9.50
N GLY A 72 12.22 -14.70 -8.23
CA GLY A 72 13.51 -14.28 -7.71
C GLY A 72 13.50 -12.88 -7.11
N ASP A 73 14.27 -12.70 -6.03
CA ASP A 73 14.38 -11.43 -5.28
C ASP A 73 14.70 -10.25 -6.21
N ARG A 74 15.57 -10.47 -7.20
CA ARG A 74 16.00 -9.44 -8.15
C ARG A 74 14.86 -8.96 -9.04
N ASN A 75 14.01 -9.85 -9.53
CA ASN A 75 12.85 -9.48 -10.33
C ASN A 75 11.82 -8.70 -9.50
N ILE A 76 11.57 -9.13 -8.27
CA ILE A 76 10.67 -8.44 -7.35
C ILE A 76 11.20 -7.04 -7.03
N LYS A 77 12.50 -6.90 -6.72
CA LYS A 77 13.14 -5.60 -6.49
C LYS A 77 13.03 -4.68 -7.71
N ASN A 78 13.21 -5.21 -8.93
CA ASN A 78 13.03 -4.42 -10.15
C ASN A 78 11.58 -3.95 -10.31
N ILE A 79 10.59 -4.80 -10.05
CA ILE A 79 9.17 -4.41 -10.12
C ILE A 79 8.88 -3.34 -9.06
N LEU A 80 9.36 -3.53 -7.83
CA LEU A 80 9.22 -2.55 -6.75
C LEU A 80 9.87 -1.22 -7.10
N LEU A 81 11.08 -1.24 -7.67
CA LEU A 81 11.76 -0.04 -8.16
C LEU A 81 10.92 0.71 -9.21
N ASN A 82 10.34 0.01 -10.18
CA ASN A 82 9.47 0.64 -11.18
C ASN A 82 8.21 1.24 -10.53
N ILE A 83 7.61 0.54 -9.57
CA ILE A 83 6.43 1.03 -8.83
C ILE A 83 6.79 2.25 -7.98
N PHE A 84 7.96 2.22 -7.33
CA PHE A 84 8.47 3.33 -6.52
C PHE A 84 8.97 4.50 -7.36
N GLN A 85 9.36 4.29 -8.62
CA GLN A 85 9.65 5.38 -9.55
C GLN A 85 8.37 6.12 -9.94
N ASP A 86 7.24 5.41 -10.07
CA ASP A 86 5.90 5.99 -10.25
C ASP A 86 5.31 6.50 -8.92
N ASP A 87 6.08 7.34 -8.23
CA ASP A 87 5.81 7.76 -6.87
C ASP A 87 4.50 8.53 -6.73
N GLU A 88 4.19 9.41 -7.70
CA GLU A 88 2.91 10.14 -7.75
C GLU A 88 1.71 9.20 -7.90
N LEU A 89 1.83 8.19 -8.77
CA LEU A 89 0.73 7.27 -9.06
C LEU A 89 0.46 6.36 -7.86
N CYS A 90 1.52 5.90 -7.19
CA CYS A 90 1.40 5.17 -5.93
C CYS A 90 0.79 6.02 -4.83
N LYS A 91 1.28 7.24 -4.60
CA LYS A 91 0.75 8.15 -3.59
C LYS A 91 -0.72 8.47 -3.84
N THR A 92 -1.08 8.80 -5.08
CA THR A 92 -2.47 9.06 -5.47
C THR A 92 -3.35 7.86 -5.16
N ARG A 93 -2.92 6.66 -5.55
CA ARG A 93 -3.69 5.44 -5.32
C ARG A 93 -3.84 5.10 -3.84
N LEU A 94 -2.77 5.23 -3.07
CA LEU A 94 -2.78 5.02 -1.62
C LEU A 94 -3.69 6.04 -0.91
N SER A 95 -3.62 7.30 -1.29
CA SER A 95 -4.50 8.35 -0.79
C SER A 95 -5.96 8.03 -1.10
N SER A 96 -6.26 7.59 -2.31
CA SER A 96 -7.60 7.17 -2.73
C SER A 96 -8.12 5.98 -1.92
N GLU A 97 -7.29 4.97 -1.68
CA GLU A 97 -7.64 3.82 -0.84
C GLU A 97 -7.93 4.23 0.61
N ILE A 98 -7.13 5.13 1.19
CA ILE A 98 -7.41 5.68 2.52
C ILE A 98 -8.74 6.43 2.51
N LYS A 99 -8.97 7.31 1.53
CA LYS A 99 -10.25 8.05 1.40
C LYS A 99 -11.43 7.08 1.34
N LEU A 100 -11.35 6.04 0.53
CA LEU A 100 -12.38 4.99 0.43
C LEU A 100 -12.58 4.26 1.76
N HIS A 101 -11.49 3.93 2.45
CA HIS A 101 -11.53 3.26 3.73
C HIS A 101 -12.23 4.14 4.79
N GLN A 102 -11.93 5.44 4.83
CA GLN A 102 -12.61 6.40 5.69
C GLN A 102 -14.09 6.55 5.34
N GLN A 103 -14.45 6.65 4.05
CA GLN A 103 -15.85 6.72 3.62
C GLN A 103 -16.63 5.47 4.07
N LYS A 104 -16.02 4.29 3.94
CA LYS A 104 -16.61 3.03 4.40
C LYS A 104 -16.80 3.02 5.92
N MET A 105 -15.83 3.55 6.68
CA MET A 105 -15.94 3.71 8.14
C MET A 105 -17.07 4.68 8.53
N ARG A 106 -17.32 5.73 7.73
CA ARG A 106 -18.44 6.68 7.91
C ARG A 106 -19.81 6.10 7.53
N GLY A 107 -19.85 4.90 6.95
CA GLY A 107 -21.09 4.28 6.46
C GLY A 107 -21.63 4.89 5.16
N GLU A 108 -20.84 5.71 4.46
CA GLU A 108 -21.19 6.26 3.16
C GLU A 108 -21.03 5.19 2.06
N LYS A 109 -21.91 5.17 1.05
CA LYS A 109 -21.74 4.30 -0.12
C LYS A 109 -20.38 4.61 -0.75
N SER A 110 -19.52 3.61 -0.92
CA SER A 110 -18.20 3.78 -1.54
C SER A 110 -18.36 4.31 -2.95
N ASP A 111 -18.20 5.62 -3.13
CA ASP A 111 -18.46 6.32 -4.38
C ASP A 111 -17.18 6.33 -5.22
N TYR A 112 -16.89 5.18 -5.83
CA TYR A 112 -15.76 4.98 -6.74
C TYR A 112 -15.79 5.94 -7.95
N GLY A 113 -16.91 6.63 -8.19
CA GLY A 113 -17.06 7.62 -9.27
C GLY A 113 -16.35 8.96 -9.01
N LYS A 114 -15.92 9.25 -7.78
CA LYS A 114 -15.15 10.46 -7.45
C LYS A 114 -13.63 10.29 -7.54
N LEU A 115 -13.16 9.11 -7.94
CA LEU A 115 -11.74 8.74 -7.96
C LEU A 115 -11.12 8.69 -9.37
N PHE A 116 -11.91 9.04 -10.39
CA PHE A 116 -11.49 9.11 -11.79
C PHE A 116 -11.95 10.43 -12.41
#